data_AF-A0A1A8L3J7-F1
#
_entry.id   AF-A0A1A8L3J7-F1
#
_cell.length_a   1.000
_cell.length_b   1.000
_cell.length_c   1.000
_cell.angle_alpha   90.00
_cell.angle_beta   90.00
_cell.angle_gamma   90.00
#
_symmetry.space_group_name_H-M   'P 1'
#
loop_
_entity.id
_entity.type
_entity.pdbx_description
1 polymer ?
#
loop_
_entity_poly.entity_id
_entity_poly.type
_entity_poly.pdbx_seq_one_letter_code
_entity_poly.pdbx_strand_id
1 'polypeptide(L)' 'QRNSNRWTLVEHTRLRTAWERWMTDGEHTFTKTGRQRRASYAAICEWIVNAWANVSTCTVDRASAKAGIIHEETDGNETD' A
#
# COMPACT_ATOMS: atom_id res chain seq x y z
N GLN A 1 -10.50 11.25 16.50
CA GLN A 1 -10.92 10.94 15.10
C GLN A 1 -10.21 11.70 13.98
N ARG A 2 -9.86 13.00 14.11
CA ARG A 2 -9.34 13.84 12.98
C ARG A 2 -8.01 13.40 12.33
N ASN A 3 -7.22 12.56 13.00
CA ASN A 3 -5.95 12.07 12.46
C ASN A 3 -6.12 10.80 11.62
N SER A 4 -7.17 9.99 11.84
CA SER A 4 -7.33 8.70 11.15
C SER A 4 -7.52 8.81 9.63
N ASN A 5 -8.04 9.93 9.13
CA ASN A 5 -8.33 10.10 7.70
C ASN A 5 -7.14 10.70 6.94
N ARG A 6 -6.19 11.30 7.66
CA ARG A 6 -5.04 11.99 7.05
C ARG A 6 -3.98 10.98 6.60
N TRP A 7 -3.73 9.96 7.42
CA TRP A 7 -2.70 8.95 7.17
C TRP A 7 -3.10 7.94 6.10
N THR A 8 -4.39 7.56 6.04
CA THR A 8 -4.90 6.70 4.97
C THR A 8 -4.81 7.38 3.60
N LEU A 9 -5.03 8.70 3.55
CA LEU A 9 -4.88 9.48 2.31
C LEU A 9 -3.42 9.62 1.88
N VAL A 10 -2.49 9.79 2.82
CA VAL A 10 -1.05 9.92 2.51
C VAL A 10 -0.51 8.62 1.93
N GLU A 11 -0.73 7.47 2.60
CA GLU A 11 -0.18 6.20 2.08
C GLU A 11 -0.89 5.71 0.83
N HIS A 12 -2.21 5.91 0.73
CA HIS A 12 -2.93 5.65 -0.52
C HIS A 12 -2.38 6.49 -1.69
N THR A 13 -2.06 7.77 -1.45
CA THR A 13 -1.51 8.63 -2.49
C THR A 13 -0.09 8.21 -2.87
N ARG A 14 0.75 7.85 -1.89
CA ARG A 14 2.13 7.38 -2.16
C ARG A 14 2.14 6.08 -2.97
N LEU A 15 1.34 5.08 -2.58
CA LEU A 15 1.21 3.83 -3.33
C LEU A 15 0.67 4.04 -4.74
N ARG A 16 -0.33 4.91 -4.90
CA ARG A 16 -0.88 5.24 -6.22
C ARG A 16 0.13 5.93 -7.12
N THR A 17 0.91 6.88 -6.61
CA THR A 17 1.99 7.52 -7.39
C THR A 17 3.11 6.53 -7.73
N ALA A 18 3.44 5.59 -6.83
CA ALA A 18 4.40 4.52 -7.13
C ALA A 18 3.88 3.57 -8.22
N TRP A 19 2.59 3.24 -8.20
CA TRP A 19 1.94 2.45 -9.25
C TRP A 19 1.96 3.18 -10.59
N GLU A 20 1.57 4.45 -10.63
CA GLU A 20 1.56 5.27 -11.84
C GLU A 20 2.97 5.38 -12.43
N ARG A 21 3.99 5.60 -11.58
CA ARG A 21 5.40 5.62 -12.00
C ARG A 21 5.87 4.28 -12.53
N TRP A 22 5.55 3.18 -11.86
CA TRP A 22 5.90 1.84 -12.34
C TRP A 22 5.20 1.53 -13.67
N MET A 23 3.94 1.96 -13.80
CA MET A 23 3.22 1.93 -15.06
C MET A 23 3.83 2.85 -16.11
N THR A 24 4.58 3.90 -15.79
CA THR A 24 5.22 4.78 -16.80
C THR A 24 6.72 4.50 -17.04
N ASP A 25 7.39 3.78 -16.15
CA ASP A 25 8.84 3.50 -16.24
C ASP A 25 9.15 2.08 -16.75
N GLY A 26 8.17 1.17 -16.75
CA GLY A 26 8.37 -0.18 -17.28
C GLY A 26 8.72 -0.21 -18.77
N GLU A 27 9.30 -1.32 -19.23
CA GLU A 27 9.58 -1.56 -20.65
C GLU A 27 8.25 -1.69 -21.41
N HIS A 28 7.69 -0.55 -21.81
CA HIS A 28 6.39 -0.48 -22.45
C HIS A 28 6.50 -1.00 -23.86
N THR A 29 6.28 -2.29 -23.98
CA THR A 29 5.88 -2.82 -25.26
C THR A 29 4.50 -2.26 -25.58
N PHE A 30 4.46 -1.24 -26.45
CA PHE A 30 3.20 -0.74 -26.99
C PHE A 30 2.57 -1.81 -27.92
N THR A 31 1.25 -1.86 -27.99
CA THR A 31 0.59 -2.59 -29.07
C THR A 31 0.91 -1.89 -30.40
N LYS A 32 0.76 -2.61 -31.52
CA LYS A 32 0.91 -2.01 -32.87
C LYS A 32 0.03 -0.75 -33.08
N THR A 33 -1.02 -0.61 -32.28
CA THR A 33 -1.97 0.51 -32.27
C THR A 33 -1.64 1.61 -31.23
N GLY A 34 -0.47 1.55 -30.59
CA GLY A 34 0.00 2.60 -29.65
C GLY A 34 -0.63 2.53 -28.25
N ARG A 35 -1.37 1.47 -27.91
CA ARG A 35 -1.87 1.29 -26.54
C ARG A 35 -0.79 0.63 -25.69
N GLN A 36 -0.63 1.10 -24.46
CA GLN A 36 0.25 0.45 -23.51
C GLN A 36 -0.23 -0.98 -23.25
N ARG A 37 0.64 -1.99 -23.40
CA ARG A 37 0.26 -3.37 -23.10
C ARG A 37 -0.01 -3.51 -21.60
N ARG A 38 -1.05 -4.27 -21.28
CA ARG A 38 -1.36 -4.65 -19.90
C ARG A 38 -0.18 -5.42 -19.33
N ALA A 39 0.29 -5.02 -18.14
CA ALA A 39 1.30 -5.77 -17.41
C ALA A 39 0.85 -7.23 -17.24
N SER A 40 1.80 -8.17 -17.35
CA SER A 40 1.50 -9.58 -17.11
C SER A 40 1.10 -9.80 -15.65
N TYR A 41 0.36 -10.87 -15.38
CA TYR A 41 -0.04 -11.20 -14.01
C TYR A 41 1.18 -11.38 -13.09
N ALA A 42 2.24 -12.01 -13.60
CA ALA A 42 3.50 -12.17 -12.87
C ALA A 42 4.13 -10.82 -12.49
N ALA A 43 4.18 -9.86 -13.42
CA ALA A 43 4.72 -8.52 -13.15
C ALA A 43 3.87 -7.76 -12.12
N ILE A 44 2.54 -7.94 -12.15
CA ILE A 44 1.64 -7.36 -11.14
C ILE A 44 1.90 -7.99 -9.76
N CYS A 45 2.03 -9.32 -9.68
CA CYS A 45 2.32 -10.01 -8.43
C CYS A 45 3.67 -9.57 -7.84
N GLU A 46 4.70 -9.47 -8.67
CA GLU A 46 6.02 -8.97 -8.27
C GLU A 46 5.93 -7.52 -7.77
N TRP A 47 5.21 -6.66 -8.47
CA TRP A 47 4.99 -5.28 -8.02
C TRP A 47 4.28 -5.23 -6.68
N ILE A 48 3.24 -6.04 -6.46
CA ILE A 48 2.52 -6.10 -5.18
C ILE A 48 3.48 -6.49 -4.05
N VAL A 49 4.28 -7.55 -4.24
CA VAL A 49 5.25 -8.00 -3.22
C VAL A 49 6.26 -6.89 -2.89
N ASN A 50 6.82 -6.24 -3.91
CA ASN A 50 7.76 -5.14 -3.73
C ASN A 50 7.10 -3.92 -3.07
N ALA A 51 5.86 -3.59 -3.42
CA ALA A 51 5.13 -2.49 -2.81
C ALA A 51 4.87 -2.76 -1.32
N TRP A 52 4.50 -3.98 -0.94
CA TRP A 52 4.32 -4.37 0.47
C TRP A 52 5.61 -4.32 1.27
N ALA A 53 6.76 -4.65 0.68
CA ALA A 53 8.06 -4.51 1.34
C ALA A 53 8.41 -3.05 1.68
N ASN A 54 7.83 -2.08 0.98
CA ASN A 54 8.00 -0.65 1.25
C ASN A 54 7.02 -0.10 2.30
N VAL A 55 5.98 -0.86 2.67
CA VAL A 55 5.03 -0.47 3.72
C VAL A 55 5.63 -0.84 5.08
N SER A 56 5.70 0.13 6.00
CA SER A 56 6.23 -0.13 7.34
C SER A 56 5.33 -1.08 8.13
N THR A 57 5.92 -1.97 8.94
CA THR A 57 5.20 -2.88 9.84
C THR A 57 4.27 -2.11 10.79
N CYS A 58 4.71 -0.96 11.31
CA CYS A 58 3.87 -0.07 12.12
C CYS A 58 2.55 0.35 11.42
N THR A 59 2.57 0.51 10.10
CA THR A 59 1.37 0.82 9.31
C THR A 59 0.44 -0.39 9.25
N VAL A 60 1.02 -1.58 9.08
CA VAL A 60 0.28 -2.85 9.03
C VAL A 60 -0.32 -3.17 10.40
N ASP A 61 0.44 -3.03 11.47
CA ASP A 61 0.00 -3.29 12.84
C ASP A 61 -1.15 -2.37 13.22
N ARG A 62 -1.00 -1.06 12.98
CA ARG A 62 -2.06 -0.09 13.27
C ARG A 62 -3.31 -0.30 12.41
N ALA A 63 -3.15 -0.67 11.15
CA ALA A 63 -4.29 -0.98 10.28
C ALA A 63 -5.01 -2.25 10.75
N SER A 64 -4.26 -3.25 11.20
CA SER A 64 -4.79 -4.53 11.66
C SER A 64 -5.44 -4.41 13.04
N ALA A 65 -4.86 -3.62 13.96
CA ALA A 65 -5.50 -3.23 15.22
C ALA A 65 -6.80 -2.46 14.96
N LYS A 66 -6.79 -1.49 14.04
CA LYS A 66 -8.01 -0.76 13.64
C LYS A 66 -9.07 -1.67 13.02
N ALA A 67 -8.66 -2.70 12.29
CA ALA A 67 -9.55 -3.70 11.72
C ALA A 67 -10.02 -4.74 12.75
N GLY A 68 -9.54 -4.68 13.99
CA GLY A 68 -9.86 -5.65 15.05
C GLY A 68 -9.24 -7.03 14.81
N ILE A 69 -8.24 -7.13 13.92
CA ILE A 69 -7.54 -8.38 13.59
C ILE A 69 -6.50 -8.70 14.67
N ILE A 70 -5.85 -7.66 15.21
CA ILE A 70 -4.90 -7.77 16.32
C ILE A 70 -5.55 -7.09 17.52
N HIS A 71 -5.51 -7.74 18.68
CA HIS A 71 -5.87 -7.10 19.94
C HIS A 71 -4.71 -6.18 20.33
N GLU A 72 -4.90 -4.86 20.30
CA GLU A 72 -4.03 -3.95 21.04
C GLU A 72 -4.24 -4.30 22.52
N GLU A 73 -3.31 -5.01 23.15
CA GLU A 73 -3.21 -5.03 24.60
C GLU A 73 -2.85 -3.60 25.04
N THR A 74 -3.88 -2.78 25.26
CA THR A 74 -3.76 -1.63 26.14
C THR A 74 -3.43 -2.18 27.52
N ASP A 75 -2.15 -2.20 27.86
CA ASP A 75 -1.71 -2.29 29.26
C ASP A 75 -2.41 -1.16 30.02
N GLY A 76 -3.50 -1.50 30.69
CA GLY A 76 -4.20 -0.63 31.61
C GLY A 76 -3.32 -0.42 32.83
N ASN A 77 -2.54 0.66 32.86
CA ASN A 77 -2.03 1.19 34.12
C ASN A 77 -3.11 2.06 34.78
N GLU A 78 -4.15 1.40 35.27
CA GLU A 78 -5.03 1.97 36.28
C GLU A 78 -4.20 2.08 37.57
N THR A 79 -3.62 3.25 37.81
CA THR A 79 -3.13 3.63 39.15
C THR A 79 -4.19 4.49 39.81
N ASP A 80 -4.82 3.88 40.83
CA ASP A 80 -5.56 4.40 42.00
C ASP A 80 -5.72 5.93 42.13
#